data_AF-A0A316F3E1-F1
#
_entry.id   AF-A0A316F3E1-F1
#
_cell.length_a   1.000
_cell.length_b   1.000
_cell.length_c   1.000
_cell.angle_alpha   90.00
_cell.angle_beta   90.00
_cell.angle_gamma   90.00
#
_symmetry.space_group_name_H-M   'P 1'
#
loop_
_entity.id
_entity.type
_entity.pdbx_description
1 polymer ?
#
loop_
_entity_poly.entity_id
_entity_poly.type
_entity_poly.pdbx_seq_one_letter_code
_entity_poly.pdbx_strand_id
1 'polypeptide(L)'
;MRKIVIVVAIVLTIMCGGLGWVAYQWIGLGVELSRSSLTREQFDAQKEGTAQSRVLAALPAPLTDLTDQDLYPGDPGRKGAPAGASCVYYGISPVTADGPELWRFCFVDGKLAEKSAVTIGAAR
;
A
#
# COMPACT_ATOMS: atom_id res chain seq x y z
N MET A 1 5.48 51.10 -17.09
CA MET A 1 5.71 50.63 -15.70
C MET A 1 4.51 49.91 -15.08
N ARG A 2 3.26 50.41 -15.15
CA ARG A 2 2.07 49.71 -14.57
C ARG A 2 1.81 48.28 -15.08
N LYS A 3 2.07 47.99 -16.36
CA LYS A 3 1.83 46.65 -16.95
C LYS A 3 2.75 45.56 -16.39
N ILE A 4 3.98 45.92 -16.01
CA ILE A 4 4.99 44.98 -15.49
C ILE A 4 4.63 44.55 -14.06
N VAL A 5 4.10 45.48 -13.25
CA VAL A 5 3.68 45.20 -11.87
C VAL A 5 2.50 44.23 -11.82
N ILE A 6 1.56 44.33 -12.77
CA ILE A 6 0.40 43.44 -12.86
C ILE A 6 0.82 42.02 -13.26
N VAL A 7 1.75 41.88 -14.20
CA VAL A 7 2.26 40.57 -14.63
C VAL A 7 3.00 39.87 -13.49
N VAL A 8 3.84 40.60 -12.74
CA VAL A 8 4.54 40.06 -11.56
C VAL A 8 3.55 39.64 -10.47
N ALA A 9 2.49 40.43 -10.23
CA ALA A 9 1.48 40.10 -9.24
C ALA A 9 0.67 38.84 -9.61
N ILE A 10 0.33 38.65 -10.89
CA ILE A 10 -0.40 37.46 -11.38
C ILE A 10 0.49 36.20 -11.31
N VAL A 11 1.77 36.31 -11.65
CA VAL A 11 2.71 35.18 -11.54
C VAL A 11 2.88 34.75 -10.07
N LEU A 12 2.94 35.71 -9.14
CA LEU A 12 3.01 35.43 -7.70
C LEU A 12 1.74 34.74 -7.17
N THR A 13 0.54 35.14 -7.58
CA THR A 13 -0.70 34.47 -7.18
C THR A 13 -0.86 33.09 -7.80
N ILE A 14 -0.40 32.86 -9.03
CA ILE A 14 -0.42 31.53 -9.67
C ILE A 14 0.59 30.60 -9.01
N MET A 15 1.79 31.07 -8.64
CA MET A 15 2.76 30.25 -7.90
C MET A 15 2.27 29.91 -6.49
N CYS A 16 1.62 30.83 -5.76
CA CYS A 16 1.07 30.51 -4.44
C CYS A 16 -0.26 29.72 -4.48
N GLY A 17 -1.08 29.90 -5.52
CA GLY A 17 -2.41 29.26 -5.62
C GLY A 17 -2.40 27.90 -6.33
N GLY A 18 -1.57 27.73 -7.35
CA GLY A 18 -1.51 26.49 -8.15
C GLY A 18 -0.67 25.38 -7.54
N LEU A 19 0.44 25.73 -6.88
CA LEU A 19 1.31 24.75 -6.22
C LEU A 19 0.66 24.14 -4.97
N GLY A 20 -0.20 24.90 -4.27
CA GLY A 20 -0.92 24.38 -3.11
C GLY A 20 -1.91 23.28 -3.44
N TRP A 21 -2.63 23.39 -4.57
CA TRP A 21 -3.62 22.40 -4.98
C TRP A 21 -2.98 21.10 -5.50
N VAL A 22 -1.91 21.22 -6.30
CA VAL A 22 -1.17 20.04 -6.79
C VAL A 22 -0.43 19.37 -5.64
N ALA A 23 0.24 20.12 -4.75
CA ALA A 23 0.86 19.55 -3.56
C ALA A 23 -0.17 18.86 -2.65
N TYR A 24 -1.36 19.42 -2.46
CA TYR A 24 -2.41 18.80 -1.65
C TYR A 24 -2.95 17.50 -2.27
N GLN A 25 -3.11 17.45 -3.60
CA GLN A 25 -3.50 16.23 -4.32
C GLN A 25 -2.41 15.14 -4.24
N TRP A 26 -1.14 15.52 -4.38
CA TRP A 26 0.00 14.59 -4.25
C TRP A 26 0.21 14.11 -2.82
N ILE A 27 -0.04 14.97 -1.82
CA ILE A 27 -0.03 14.57 -0.41
C ILE A 27 -1.22 13.66 -0.13
N GLY A 28 -2.43 13.92 -0.63
CA GLY A 28 -3.59 13.05 -0.45
C GLY A 28 -3.38 11.65 -1.04
N LEU A 29 -2.96 11.58 -2.31
CA LEU A 29 -2.65 10.31 -3.01
C LEU A 29 -1.43 9.60 -2.42
N GLY A 30 -0.37 10.34 -2.08
CA GLY A 30 0.81 9.79 -1.40
C GLY A 30 0.51 9.33 0.02
N VAL A 31 -0.40 10.00 0.73
CA VAL A 31 -0.86 9.58 2.06
C VAL A 31 -1.70 8.32 1.97
N GLU A 32 -2.62 8.18 1.01
CA GLU A 32 -3.40 6.94 0.84
C GLU A 32 -2.53 5.75 0.42
N LEU A 33 -1.60 5.93 -0.53
CA LEU A 33 -0.62 4.90 -0.91
C LEU A 33 0.35 4.58 0.23
N SER A 34 0.77 5.56 1.04
CA SER A 34 1.58 5.33 2.25
C SER A 34 0.80 4.67 3.39
N ARG A 35 -0.53 4.89 3.44
CA ARG A 35 -1.40 4.41 4.52
C ARG A 35 -1.75 2.93 4.39
N SER A 36 -1.52 2.30 3.24
CA SER A 36 -1.78 0.87 3.04
C SER A 36 -0.54 0.12 2.56
N SER A 37 0.60 0.80 2.45
CA SER A 37 1.90 0.19 2.14
C SER A 37 2.75 0.02 3.39
N LEU A 38 3.50 -1.07 3.43
CA LEU A 38 4.44 -1.39 4.50
C LEU A 38 5.87 -1.32 3.98
N THR A 39 6.75 -0.81 4.84
CA THR A 39 8.18 -0.98 4.63
C THR A 39 8.60 -2.41 4.97
N ARG A 40 9.76 -2.84 4.46
CA ARG A 40 10.32 -4.15 4.80
C ARG A 40 10.54 -4.28 6.31
N GLU A 41 10.96 -3.23 7.00
CA GLU A 41 11.18 -3.27 8.46
C GLU A 41 9.87 -3.53 9.21
N GLN A 42 8.75 -2.93 8.78
CA GLN A 42 7.44 -3.15 9.40
C GLN A 42 6.93 -4.58 9.16
N PHE A 43 7.18 -5.12 7.96
CA PHE A 43 6.90 -6.51 7.63
C PHE A 43 7.74 -7.48 8.49
N ASP A 44 9.04 -7.20 8.61
CA ASP A 44 9.99 -8.04 9.36
C ASP A 44 9.73 -8.02 10.86
N ALA A 45 9.23 -6.90 11.40
CA ALA A 45 8.86 -6.76 12.81
C ALA A 45 7.74 -7.72 13.25
N GLN A 46 6.87 -8.17 12.35
CA GLN A 46 5.80 -9.11 12.68
C GLN A 46 6.33 -10.53 12.78
N LYS A 47 5.99 -11.24 13.86
CA LYS A 47 6.45 -12.62 14.09
C LYS A 47 5.30 -13.60 13.97
N GLU A 48 5.58 -14.75 13.36
CA GLU A 48 4.65 -15.88 13.38
C GLU A 48 4.28 -16.26 14.82
N GLY A 49 3.04 -16.72 15.02
CA GLY A 49 2.43 -16.95 16.32
C GLY A 49 1.84 -15.70 16.99
N THR A 50 2.09 -14.49 16.47
CA THR A 50 1.49 -13.26 17.02
C THR A 50 -0.01 -13.24 16.80
N ALA A 51 -0.78 -12.81 17.80
CA ALA A 51 -2.23 -12.66 17.67
C ALA A 51 -2.59 -11.69 16.53
N GLN A 52 -3.59 -12.04 15.72
CA GLN A 52 -4.07 -11.26 14.59
C GLN A 52 -4.41 -9.82 15.01
N SER A 53 -5.11 -9.66 16.13
CA SER A 53 -5.46 -8.33 16.66
C SER A 53 -4.24 -7.46 16.96
N ARG A 54 -3.14 -8.05 17.44
CA ARG A 54 -1.89 -7.34 17.71
C ARG A 54 -1.16 -6.96 16.42
N VAL A 55 -1.15 -7.86 15.44
CA VAL A 55 -0.58 -7.56 14.11
C VAL A 55 -1.34 -6.43 13.45
N LEU A 56 -2.68 -6.52 13.38
CA LEU A 56 -3.53 -5.51 12.76
C LEU A 56 -3.53 -4.17 13.51
N ALA A 57 -3.33 -4.17 14.83
CA ALA A 57 -3.18 -2.92 15.60
C ALA A 57 -1.81 -2.25 15.40
N ALA A 58 -0.78 -3.01 15.02
CA ALA A 58 0.57 -2.50 14.79
C ALA A 58 0.79 -2.04 13.33
N LEU A 59 -0.10 -2.42 12.42
CA LEU A 59 -0.04 -2.13 11.00
C LEU A 59 -1.15 -1.15 10.60
N PRO A 60 -1.04 -0.51 9.42
CA PRO A 60 -2.13 0.27 8.87
C PRO A 60 -3.35 -0.58 8.51
N ALA A 61 -4.37 0.03 7.95
CA ALA A 61 -5.48 -0.73 7.36
C ALA A 61 -4.99 -1.57 6.16
N PRO A 62 -5.33 -2.87 6.09
CA PRO A 62 -4.99 -3.70 4.94
C PRO A 62 -5.82 -3.31 3.71
N LEU A 63 -5.39 -3.78 2.54
CA LEU A 63 -6.13 -3.67 1.29
C LEU A 63 -7.38 -4.54 1.34
N THR A 64 -8.55 -3.94 1.11
CA THR A 64 -9.86 -4.61 1.15
C THR A 64 -10.45 -4.87 -0.23
N ASP A 65 -9.94 -4.17 -1.25
CA ASP A 65 -10.58 -4.13 -2.57
C ASP A 65 -9.98 -5.16 -3.54
N LEU A 66 -9.12 -6.05 -3.05
CA LEU A 66 -8.49 -7.11 -3.84
C LEU A 66 -9.35 -8.38 -3.79
N THR A 67 -9.69 -8.92 -4.95
CA THR A 67 -10.38 -10.21 -5.03
C THR A 67 -9.37 -11.35 -5.13
N ASP A 68 -9.79 -12.56 -4.74
CA ASP A 68 -8.97 -13.78 -4.92
C ASP A 68 -8.59 -14.00 -6.39
N GLN A 69 -9.45 -13.60 -7.34
CA GLN A 69 -9.19 -13.70 -8.77
C GLN A 69 -8.06 -12.75 -9.21
N ASP A 70 -7.98 -11.55 -8.62
CA ASP A 70 -6.90 -10.60 -8.88
C ASP A 70 -5.57 -11.13 -8.31
N LEU A 71 -5.61 -11.68 -7.10
CA LEU A 71 -4.43 -12.16 -6.39
C LEU A 71 -3.88 -13.47 -6.95
N TYR A 72 -4.76 -14.37 -7.36
CA TYR A 72 -4.46 -15.76 -7.69
C TYR A 72 -5.11 -16.21 -9.01
N PRO A 73 -4.83 -15.52 -10.14
CA PRO A 73 -5.41 -15.91 -11.42
C PRO A 73 -4.96 -17.33 -11.80
N GLY A 74 -5.91 -18.26 -11.82
CA GLY A 74 -5.66 -19.66 -12.19
C GLY A 74 -4.88 -20.48 -11.14
N ASP A 75 -4.68 -19.96 -9.92
CA ASP A 75 -3.98 -20.67 -8.85
C ASP A 75 -4.93 -21.01 -7.68
N PRO A 76 -5.57 -22.20 -7.69
CA PRO A 76 -6.43 -22.62 -6.59
C PRO A 76 -5.64 -22.86 -5.29
N GLY A 77 -4.32 -23.01 -5.36
CA GLY A 77 -3.44 -23.14 -4.20
C GLY A 77 -3.14 -21.81 -3.52
N ARG A 78 -3.64 -20.68 -4.04
CA ARG A 78 -3.46 -19.33 -3.47
C ARG A 78 -2.00 -19.05 -3.09
N LYS A 79 -1.06 -19.42 -3.97
CA LYS A 79 0.39 -19.37 -3.77
C LYS A 79 0.83 -19.96 -2.43
N GLY A 80 0.34 -21.14 -2.10
CA GLY A 80 0.71 -21.88 -0.88
C GLY A 80 0.11 -21.33 0.42
N ALA A 81 -0.94 -20.50 0.35
CA ALA A 81 -1.61 -20.03 1.57
C ALA A 81 -2.15 -21.23 2.40
N PRO A 82 -1.92 -21.27 3.72
CA PRO A 82 -2.34 -22.39 4.55
C PRO A 82 -3.86 -22.65 4.46
N ALA A 83 -4.26 -23.92 4.57
CA ALA A 83 -5.66 -24.31 4.55
C ALA A 83 -6.42 -23.64 5.71
N GLY A 84 -7.60 -23.07 5.42
CA GLY A 84 -8.40 -22.35 6.40
C GLY A 84 -7.84 -21.00 6.85
N ALA A 85 -6.72 -20.53 6.27
CA ALA A 85 -6.16 -19.24 6.62
C ALA A 85 -7.01 -18.07 6.06
N SER A 86 -7.14 -17.03 6.87
CA SER A 86 -7.59 -15.70 6.45
C SER A 86 -6.35 -14.85 6.19
N CYS A 87 -6.13 -14.44 4.94
CA CYS A 87 -4.95 -13.65 4.57
C CYS A 87 -5.34 -12.19 4.34
N VAL A 88 -4.50 -11.27 4.81
CA VAL A 88 -4.60 -9.83 4.53
C VAL A 88 -3.39 -9.39 3.71
N TYR A 89 -3.56 -8.31 2.96
CA TYR A 89 -2.57 -7.83 2.00
C TYR A 89 -2.26 -6.36 2.24
N TYR A 90 -1.01 -5.99 2.02
CA TYR A 90 -0.53 -4.61 2.07
C TYR A 90 0.33 -4.33 0.85
N GLY A 91 0.35 -3.08 0.38
CA GLY A 91 1.31 -2.66 -0.64
C GLY A 91 2.75 -2.70 -0.11
N ILE A 92 3.73 -2.76 -1.01
CA ILE A 92 5.14 -2.62 -0.66
C ILE A 92 5.61 -1.18 -0.86
N SER A 93 6.30 -0.62 0.13
CA SER A 93 6.97 0.68 0.02
C SER A 93 8.47 0.54 0.28
N PRO A 94 9.35 1.13 -0.56
CA PRO A 94 9.04 1.77 -1.84
C PRO A 94 8.61 0.76 -2.90
N VAL A 95 7.76 1.19 -3.85
CA VAL A 95 7.38 0.36 -5.01
C VAL A 95 8.59 0.25 -5.94
N THR A 96 9.05 -0.97 -6.19
CA THR A 96 10.10 -1.26 -7.18
C THR A 96 9.47 -1.86 -8.43
N ALA A 97 9.96 -1.47 -9.62
CA ALA A 97 9.43 -1.96 -10.89
C ALA A 97 9.64 -3.48 -11.10
N ASP A 98 10.64 -4.05 -10.43
CA ASP A 98 10.96 -5.46 -10.45
C ASP A 98 10.81 -6.03 -9.04
N GLY A 99 9.84 -6.93 -8.81
CA GLY A 99 9.71 -7.60 -7.52
C GLY A 99 8.29 -8.00 -7.10
N PRO A 100 8.14 -8.48 -5.85
CA PRO A 100 6.82 -8.63 -5.24
C PRO A 100 6.14 -7.26 -5.10
N GLU A 101 4.83 -7.25 -5.25
CA GLU A 101 4.02 -6.02 -5.23
C GLU A 101 3.26 -5.88 -3.92
N LEU A 102 3.05 -7.01 -3.22
CA LEU A 102 2.27 -7.08 -2.00
C LEU A 102 2.98 -7.87 -0.89
N TRP A 103 2.77 -7.43 0.35
CA TRP A 103 3.00 -8.22 1.54
C TRP A 103 1.73 -8.98 1.92
N ARG A 104 1.84 -10.30 2.09
CA ARG A 104 0.77 -11.17 2.55
C ARG A 104 1.02 -11.59 3.99
N PHE A 105 -0.02 -11.51 4.81
CA PHE A 105 -0.03 -12.06 6.17
C PHE A 105 -1.23 -13.01 6.29
N CYS A 106 -0.97 -14.29 6.53
CA CYS A 106 -2.00 -15.32 6.66
C CYS A 106 -2.19 -15.72 8.13
N PHE A 107 -3.42 -15.67 8.59
CA PHE A 107 -3.81 -15.99 9.95
C PHE A 107 -4.57 -17.31 10.01
N VAL A 108 -4.17 -18.17 10.94
CA VAL A 108 -4.87 -19.42 11.29
C VAL A 108 -5.14 -19.38 12.79
N ASP A 109 -6.36 -19.74 13.21
CA ASP A 109 -6.78 -19.70 14.61
C ASP A 109 -6.52 -18.35 15.31
N GLY A 110 -6.67 -17.25 14.56
CA GLY A 110 -6.46 -15.89 15.06
C GLY A 110 -4.99 -15.54 15.36
N LYS A 111 -4.02 -16.29 14.83
CA LYS A 111 -2.58 -16.03 14.95
C LYS A 111 -1.92 -15.99 13.59
N LEU A 112 -0.85 -15.20 13.47
CA LEU A 112 -0.06 -15.11 12.25
C LEU A 112 0.62 -16.46 12.01
N ALA A 113 0.19 -17.19 10.98
CA ALA A 113 0.74 -18.50 10.65
C ALA A 113 1.87 -18.38 9.62
N GLU A 114 1.72 -17.48 8.66
CA GLU A 114 2.71 -17.26 7.59
C GLU A 114 2.70 -15.78 7.19
N LYS A 115 3.87 -15.28 6.80
CA LYS A 115 4.00 -14.02 6.08
C LYS A 115 4.89 -14.19 4.85
N SER A 116 4.51 -13.60 3.73
CA SER A 116 5.27 -13.74 2.48
C SER A 116 5.13 -12.53 1.57
N ALA A 117 6.10 -12.34 0.68
CA ALA A 117 6.01 -11.36 -0.38
C ALA A 117 5.35 -12.04 -1.59
N VAL A 118 4.28 -11.45 -2.13
CA VAL A 118 3.56 -11.99 -3.28
C VAL A 118 3.54 -10.97 -4.40
N THR A 119 3.87 -11.42 -5.60
CA THR A 119 3.60 -10.67 -6.84
C THR A 119 2.16 -10.95 -7.25
N ILE A 120 1.43 -9.96 -7.74
CA ILE A 120 0.13 -10.22 -8.35
C ILE A 120 0.43 -10.97 -9.65
N GLY A 121 -0.25 -12.09 -9.90
CA GLY A 121 -0.03 -12.81 -11.13
C GLY A 121 -0.44 -11.93 -12.31
N ALA A 122 0.51 -11.36 -13.04
CA ALA A 122 0.21 -10.86 -14.37
C ALA A 122 -0.34 -12.06 -15.15
N ALA A 123 -1.63 -12.02 -15.47
CA ALA A 123 -2.22 -12.93 -16.44
C ALA A 123 -1.33 -12.88 -17.69
N ARG A 124 -0.59 -13.95 -17.92
CA ARG A 124 0.06 -14.21 -19.20
C ARG A 124 -0.72 -15.32 -19.87
#